data_AF-A0A7J0GDM0-F1
#
_entry.id   AF-A0A7J0GDM0-F1
#
_cell.length_a   1.000
_cell.length_b   1.000
_cell.length_c   1.000
_cell.angle_alpha   90.00
_cell.angle_beta   90.00
_cell.angle_gamma   90.00
#
_symmetry.space_group_name_H-M   'P 1'
#
loop_
_entity.id
_entity.type
_entity.pdbx_description
1 polymer ?
#
loop_
_entity_poly.entity_id
_entity_poly.type
_entity_poly.pdbx_seq_one_letter_code
_entity_poly.pdbx_strand_id
1 'polypeptide(L)'
;MASSSQNNFDLNDVPNVQPEIRHSSSLSQKDPFMTNASVMLDDAVAASVARGIITPQDEKLLANRTDVEAINDSMALSIQCASSVSNMARRLQVRGNEVQELRTQVLSLQRRNRGLQQENKELKKLVDSYANDMRKKYSELGDEH
;
A
#
# COMPACT_ATOMS: atom_id res chain seq x y z
N MET A 1 24.53 19.62 31.49
CA MET A 1 23.38 19.70 30.57
C MET A 1 23.80 18.97 29.30
N ALA A 2 23.37 17.71 29.14
CA ALA A 2 23.74 16.90 27.98
C ALA A 2 22.62 16.97 26.94
N SER A 3 22.96 17.46 25.76
CA SER A 3 22.05 17.58 24.62
C SER A 3 21.75 16.19 24.07
N SER A 4 20.53 15.70 24.26
CA SER A 4 20.06 14.45 23.63
C SER A 4 19.71 14.76 22.18
N SER A 5 20.53 14.29 21.24
CA SER A 5 20.24 14.41 19.81
C SER A 5 19.13 13.42 19.46
N GLN A 6 17.88 13.91 19.44
CA GLN A 6 16.73 13.16 18.95
C GLN A 6 16.86 13.04 17.42
N ASN A 7 17.47 11.94 16.97
CA ASN A 7 17.45 11.53 15.58
C ASN A 7 16.06 10.95 15.27
N ASN A 8 15.07 11.82 15.10
CA ASN A 8 13.75 11.46 14.61
C ASN A 8 13.88 11.13 13.11
N PHE A 9 13.81 9.86 12.74
CA PHE A 9 13.69 9.47 11.34
C PHE A 9 12.28 9.80 10.83
N ASP A 10 12.13 10.98 10.23
CA ASP A 10 10.91 11.34 9.51
C ASP A 10 10.89 10.64 8.15
N LEU A 11 9.93 9.72 7.97
CA LEU A 11 9.72 8.98 6.73
C LEU A 11 9.20 9.86 5.57
N ASN A 12 8.94 11.15 5.81
CA ASN A 12 8.55 12.12 4.78
C ASN A 12 9.71 13.03 4.32
N ASP A 13 10.90 12.92 4.91
CA ASP A 13 12.03 13.78 4.58
C ASP A 13 12.74 13.26 3.31
N VAL A 14 12.65 14.01 2.21
CA VAL A 14 13.32 13.68 0.95
C VAL A 14 14.78 14.10 1.07
N PRO A 15 15.77 13.20 0.89
CA PRO A 15 17.17 13.57 1.02
C PRO A 15 17.55 14.59 -0.06
N ASN A 16 17.89 15.81 0.35
CA ASN A 16 18.42 16.87 -0.54
C ASN A 16 19.94 16.74 -0.80
N VAL A 17 20.56 15.63 -0.38
CA VAL A 17 21.99 15.36 -0.59
C VAL A 17 22.12 14.38 -1.75
N GLN A 18 22.90 14.74 -2.77
CA GLN A 18 23.20 13.84 -3.87
C GLN A 18 23.78 12.52 -3.34
N PRO A 19 23.27 11.36 -3.77
CA PRO A 19 23.82 10.08 -3.34
C PRO A 19 25.27 9.98 -3.84
N GLU A 20 26.21 9.91 -2.89
CA GLU A 20 27.59 9.58 -3.17
C GLU A 20 27.61 8.18 -3.80
N ILE A 21 27.95 8.10 -5.08
CA ILE A 21 27.94 6.85 -5.86
C ILE A 21 29.07 5.98 -5.31
N ARG A 22 28.75 5.15 -4.32
CA ARG A 22 29.67 4.10 -3.84
C ARG A 22 29.74 3.02 -4.91
N HIS A 23 30.82 3.05 -5.68
CA HIS A 23 31.18 1.94 -6.55
C HIS A 23 31.60 0.76 -5.67
N SER A 24 30.68 -0.16 -5.40
CA SER A 24 31.01 -1.46 -4.84
C SER A 24 31.89 -2.18 -5.86
N SER A 25 33.20 -2.16 -5.62
CA SER A 25 34.16 -2.96 -6.39
C SER A 25 33.93 -4.40 -5.98
N SER A 26 32.97 -5.06 -6.63
CA SER A 26 32.78 -6.50 -6.47
C SER A 26 34.04 -7.18 -7.00
N LEU A 27 34.84 -7.74 -6.09
CA LEU A 27 35.80 -8.76 -6.44
C LEU A 27 35.00 -9.86 -7.13
N SER A 28 35.21 -10.00 -8.45
CA SER A 28 34.64 -11.05 -9.27
C SER A 28 35.09 -12.40 -8.71
N GLN A 29 34.29 -12.95 -7.80
CA GLN A 29 34.50 -14.28 -7.24
C GLN A 29 34.08 -15.28 -8.32
N LYS A 30 35.08 -16.00 -8.83
CA LYS A 30 35.02 -16.86 -10.02
C LYS A 30 34.48 -18.26 -9.74
N ASP A 31 33.61 -18.42 -8.75
CA ASP A 31 33.01 -19.72 -8.41
C ASP A 31 31.49 -19.65 -8.41
N PRO A 32 30.78 -20.72 -8.85
CA PRO A 32 29.33 -20.70 -8.95
C PRO A 32 28.73 -20.53 -7.55
N PHE A 33 27.98 -19.44 -7.36
CA PHE A 33 27.15 -19.23 -6.19
C PHE A 33 26.23 -20.45 -6.00
N MET A 34 26.59 -21.34 -5.07
CA MET A 34 25.70 -22.41 -4.67
C MET A 34 24.47 -21.79 -4.00
N THR A 35 23.30 -22.34 -4.31
CA THR A 35 21.95 -21.95 -3.83
C THR A 35 21.76 -21.98 -2.31
N ASN A 36 22.81 -22.25 -1.54
CA ASN A 36 22.87 -22.26 -0.08
C ASN A 36 23.67 -21.08 0.52
N ALA A 37 24.29 -20.22 -0.30
CA ALA A 37 25.03 -19.03 0.16
C ALA A 37 24.06 -17.89 0.56
N SER A 38 23.31 -18.10 1.65
CA SER A 38 22.55 -17.02 2.29
C SER A 38 23.45 -16.31 3.30
N VAL A 39 23.44 -14.97 3.30
CA VAL A 39 24.12 -14.14 4.32
C VAL A 39 23.75 -14.56 5.74
N MET A 40 22.57 -15.15 5.96
CA MET A 40 22.13 -15.62 7.27
C MET A 40 22.64 -17.02 7.67
N LEU A 41 23.22 -17.79 6.74
CA LEU A 41 23.58 -19.20 6.96
C LEU A 41 25.09 -19.46 6.89
N ASP A 42 25.88 -18.48 6.43
CA ASP A 42 27.33 -18.60 6.26
C ASP A 42 28.03 -17.35 6.78
N ASP A 43 28.80 -17.52 7.86
CA ASP A 43 29.55 -16.45 8.53
C ASP A 43 30.62 -15.81 7.62
N ALA A 44 31.22 -16.58 6.70
CA ALA A 44 32.21 -16.05 5.77
C ALA A 44 31.55 -15.16 4.71
N VAL A 45 30.37 -15.54 4.22
CA VAL A 45 29.57 -14.72 3.30
C VAL A 45 29.07 -13.47 4.02
N ALA A 46 28.58 -13.60 5.26
CA ALA A 46 28.14 -12.48 6.09
C ALA A 46 29.28 -11.48 6.33
N ALA A 47 30.47 -11.96 6.71
CA ALA A 47 31.64 -11.11 6.96
C ALA A 47 32.17 -10.42 5.70
N SER A 48 32.07 -11.07 4.53
CA SER A 48 32.45 -10.47 3.24
C SER A 48 31.49 -9.34 2.84
N VAL A 49 30.17 -9.58 2.97
CA VAL A 49 29.14 -8.58 2.70
C VAL A 49 29.23 -7.42 3.69
N ALA A 50 29.42 -7.69 4.99
CA ALA A 50 29.59 -6.67 6.01
C ALA A 50 30.80 -5.77 5.73
N ARG A 51 31.94 -6.33 5.29
CA ARG A 51 33.12 -5.56 4.88
C ARG A 51 32.87 -4.61 3.70
N GLY A 52 31.90 -4.90 2.85
CA GLY A 52 31.49 -4.02 1.75
C GLY A 52 30.52 -2.90 2.16
N ILE A 53 29.95 -2.96 3.38
CA ILE A 53 28.90 -2.05 3.86
C ILE A 53 29.39 -1.18 5.02
N ILE A 54 30.17 -1.74 5.94
CA ILE A 54 30.69 -1.07 7.14
C ILE A 54 31.83 -0.13 6.75
N THR A 55 31.71 1.16 7.11
CA THR A 55 32.81 2.12 6.95
C THR A 55 33.79 2.04 8.13
N PRO A 56 35.04 2.50 8.00
CA PRO A 56 35.99 2.55 9.13
C PRO A 56 35.49 3.33 10.34
N GLN A 57 34.61 4.32 10.12
CA GLN A 57 33.96 5.07 11.20
C GLN A 57 32.91 4.21 11.93
N ASP A 58 32.16 3.39 11.20
CA ASP A 58 31.21 2.44 11.77
C ASP A 58 31.95 1.38 12.58
N GLU A 59 33.09 0.89 12.09
CA GLU A 59 33.93 -0.08 12.80
C GLU A 59 34.46 0.49 14.12
N LYS A 60 34.89 1.76 14.13
CA LYS A 60 35.28 2.47 15.37
C LYS A 60 34.11 2.66 16.31
N LEU A 61 32.91 2.95 15.79
CA LEU A 61 31.69 3.08 16.60
C LEU A 61 31.30 1.74 17.23
N LEU A 62 31.33 0.66 16.46
CA LEU A 62 31.01 -0.69 16.91
C LEU A 62 32.04 -1.23 17.90
N ALA A 63 33.34 -0.95 17.69
CA ALA A 63 34.41 -1.39 18.58
C ALA A 63 34.36 -0.75 19.99
N ASN A 64 33.78 0.45 20.09
CA ASN A 64 33.59 1.15 21.37
C ASN A 64 32.20 0.90 21.98
N ARG A 65 31.32 0.18 21.27
CA ARG A 65 29.94 -0.06 21.70
C ARG A 65 29.91 -1.19 22.71
N THR A 66 29.25 -0.96 23.83
CA THR A 66 29.04 -1.99 24.85
C THR A 66 27.83 -2.86 24.52
N ASP A 67 27.82 -4.10 25.02
CA ASP A 67 26.67 -5.00 24.88
C ASP A 67 25.39 -4.39 25.46
N VAL A 68 25.51 -3.61 26.55
CA VAL A 68 24.38 -2.92 27.19
C VAL A 68 23.77 -1.88 26.26
N GLU A 69 24.59 -1.08 25.58
CA GLU A 69 24.11 -0.09 24.60
C GLU A 69 23.48 -0.76 23.39
N ALA A 70 24.08 -1.85 22.88
CA ALA A 70 23.52 -2.62 21.78
C ALA A 70 22.13 -3.22 22.12
N ILE A 71 21.98 -3.77 23.33
CA ILE A 71 20.70 -4.30 23.83
C ILE A 71 19.68 -3.17 23.98
N ASN A 72 20.07 -2.03 24.56
CA ASN A 72 19.17 -0.90 24.78
C ASN A 72 18.64 -0.33 23.46
N ASP A 73 19.51 -0.16 22.46
CA ASP A 73 19.11 0.34 21.14
C ASP A 73 18.23 -0.66 20.40
N SER A 74 18.53 -1.96 20.52
CA SER A 74 17.68 -3.04 19.97
C SER A 74 16.29 -3.04 20.62
N MET A 75 16.21 -2.82 21.94
CA MET A 75 14.95 -2.71 22.65
C MET A 75 14.16 -1.46 22.23
N ALA A 76 14.82 -0.31 22.10
CA ALA A 76 14.22 0.92 21.61
C ALA A 76 13.65 0.74 20.20
N LEU A 77 14.41 0.13 19.29
CA LEU A 77 13.96 -0.19 17.94
C LEU A 77 12.77 -1.15 17.96
N SER A 78 12.80 -2.18 18.82
CA SER A 78 11.71 -3.14 18.96
C SER A 78 10.41 -2.47 19.43
N ILE A 79 10.48 -1.54 20.39
CA ILE A 79 9.33 -0.76 20.87
C ILE A 79 8.78 0.15 19.77
N GLN A 80 9.66 0.82 19.02
CA GLN A 80 9.26 1.67 17.90
C GLN A 80 8.60 0.87 16.77
N CYS A 81 9.16 -0.29 16.41
CA CYS A 81 8.59 -1.22 15.45
C CYS A 81 7.21 -1.71 15.89
N ALA A 82 7.06 -2.16 17.13
CA ALA A 82 5.78 -2.60 17.67
C ALA A 82 4.72 -1.48 17.63
N SER A 83 5.13 -0.26 17.97
CA SER A 83 4.26 0.93 17.92
C SER A 83 3.83 1.27 16.50
N SER A 84 4.77 1.22 15.54
CA SER A 84 4.51 1.46 14.11
C SER A 84 3.54 0.44 13.54
N VAL A 85 3.79 -0.85 13.75
CA VAL A 85 2.92 -1.94 13.31
C VAL A 85 1.52 -1.82 13.92
N SER A 86 1.42 -1.49 15.21
CA SER A 86 0.14 -1.28 15.89
C SER A 86 -0.65 -0.12 15.28
N ASN A 87 0.02 1.00 14.95
CA ASN A 87 -0.64 2.13 14.30
C ASN A 87 -1.12 1.77 12.89
N MET A 88 -0.33 1.01 12.12
CA MET A 88 -0.75 0.48 10.82
C MET A 88 -1.97 -0.44 10.95
N ALA A 89 -1.97 -1.36 11.91
CA ALA A 89 -3.08 -2.26 12.16
C ALA A 89 -4.38 -1.49 12.47
N ARG A 90 -4.31 -0.46 13.32
CA ARG A 90 -5.45 0.41 13.62
C ARG A 90 -5.96 1.13 12.38
N ARG A 91 -5.08 1.71 11.56
CA ARG A 91 -5.46 2.40 10.31
C ARG A 91 -6.11 1.45 9.31
N LEU A 92 -5.59 0.22 9.20
CA LEU A 92 -6.18 -0.83 8.36
C LEU A 92 -7.57 -1.22 8.84
N GLN A 93 -7.78 -1.34 10.15
CA GLN A 93 -9.09 -1.64 10.73
C GLN A 93 -10.13 -0.55 10.39
N VAL A 94 -9.77 0.73 10.56
CA VAL A 94 -10.66 1.86 10.22
C VAL A 94 -11.01 1.84 8.73
N ARG A 95 -10.02 1.68 7.85
CA ARG A 95 -10.25 1.55 6.41
C ARG A 95 -11.11 0.34 6.05
N GLY A 96 -10.96 -0.76 6.77
CA GLY A 96 -11.80 -1.95 6.62
C GLY A 96 -13.28 -1.65 6.86
N ASN A 97 -13.58 -0.87 7.89
CA ASN A 97 -14.95 -0.45 8.21
C ASN A 97 -15.53 0.46 7.11
N GLU A 98 -14.76 1.44 6.64
CA GLU A 98 -15.16 2.35 5.54
C GLU A 98 -15.46 1.57 4.25
N VAL A 99 -14.61 0.60 3.89
CA VAL A 99 -14.83 -0.26 2.71
C VAL A 99 -16.12 -1.07 2.86
N GLN A 100 -16.40 -1.59 4.04
CA GLN A 100 -17.62 -2.35 4.30
C GLN A 100 -18.88 -1.48 4.21
N GLU A 101 -18.81 -0.25 4.70
CA GLU A 101 -19.89 0.72 4.56
C GLU A 101 -20.15 1.06 3.09
N LEU A 102 -19.10 1.40 2.33
CA LEU A 102 -19.18 1.68 0.90
C LEU A 102 -19.77 0.49 0.13
N ARG A 103 -19.37 -0.74 0.46
CA ARG A 103 -19.93 -1.96 -0.14
C ARG A 103 -21.44 -2.05 0.09
N THR A 104 -21.91 -1.71 1.28
CA THR A 104 -23.34 -1.68 1.62
C THR A 104 -24.08 -0.61 0.81
N GLN A 105 -23.51 0.59 0.69
CA GLN A 105 -24.08 1.67 -0.11
C GLN A 105 -24.16 1.31 -1.60
N VAL A 106 -23.11 0.71 -2.17
CA VAL A 106 -23.09 0.23 -3.56
C VAL A 106 -24.19 -0.79 -3.82
N LEU A 107 -24.38 -1.76 -2.91
CA LEU A 107 -25.44 -2.76 -3.04
C LEU A 107 -26.84 -2.12 -3.02
N SER A 108 -27.06 -1.14 -2.16
CA SER A 108 -28.32 -0.38 -2.11
C SER A 108 -28.58 0.38 -3.41
N LEU A 109 -27.58 1.10 -3.92
CA LEU A 109 -27.67 1.84 -5.19
C LEU A 109 -27.92 0.91 -6.38
N GLN A 110 -27.24 -0.23 -6.45
CA GLN A 110 -27.46 -1.24 -7.49
C GLN A 110 -28.91 -1.75 -7.47
N ARG A 111 -29.48 -2.00 -6.29
CA ARG A 111 -30.88 -2.42 -6.16
C ARG A 111 -31.84 -1.34 -6.64
N ARG A 112 -31.60 -0.07 -6.25
CA ARG A 112 -32.42 1.07 -6.70
C ARG A 112 -32.36 1.26 -8.22
N ASN A 113 -31.17 1.15 -8.80
CA ASN A 113 -30.99 1.30 -10.24
C ASN A 113 -31.73 0.20 -11.03
N ARG A 114 -31.69 -1.05 -10.55
CA ARG A 114 -32.51 -2.13 -11.13
C ARG A 114 -34.01 -1.83 -11.09
N GLY A 115 -34.50 -1.27 -9.97
CA GLY A 115 -35.90 -0.85 -9.85
C GLY A 115 -36.27 0.22 -10.88
N LEU A 116 -35.48 1.28 -10.97
CA LEU A 116 -35.68 2.37 -11.95
C LEU A 116 -35.60 1.87 -13.40
N GLN A 117 -34.70 0.94 -13.70
CA GLN A 117 -34.62 0.33 -15.02
C GLN A 117 -35.89 -0.47 -15.36
N GLN A 118 -36.49 -1.15 -14.39
CA GLN A 118 -37.75 -1.87 -14.61
C GLN A 118 -38.91 -0.90 -14.83
N GLU A 119 -39.01 0.14 -14.00
CA GLU A 119 -40.04 1.16 -14.13
C GLU A 119 -39.96 1.88 -15.49
N ASN A 120 -38.75 2.24 -15.94
CA ASN A 120 -38.53 2.82 -17.26
C ASN A 120 -38.98 1.90 -18.41
N LYS A 121 -38.82 0.57 -18.27
CA LYS A 121 -39.32 -0.38 -19.27
C LYS A 121 -40.85 -0.40 -19.31
N GLU A 122 -41.51 -0.38 -18.17
CA GLU A 122 -42.98 -0.37 -18.11
C GLU A 122 -43.56 0.96 -18.62
N LEU A 123 -42.95 2.10 -18.24
CA LEU A 123 -43.32 3.41 -18.78
C LEU A 123 -43.18 3.46 -20.30
N LYS A 124 -42.09 2.89 -20.84
CA LYS A 124 -41.90 2.81 -22.29
C LYS A 124 -43.03 2.05 -22.99
N LYS A 125 -43.41 0.87 -22.46
CA LYS A 125 -44.55 0.11 -23.00
C LYS A 125 -45.85 0.90 -22.96
N LEU A 126 -46.09 1.65 -21.86
CA LEU A 126 -47.30 2.45 -21.70
C LEU A 126 -47.36 3.58 -22.73
N VAL A 127 -46.24 4.28 -22.95
CA VAL A 127 -46.12 5.33 -23.98
C VAL A 127 -46.33 4.74 -25.37
N ASP A 128 -45.73 3.59 -25.68
CA ASP A 128 -45.89 2.92 -26.97
C ASP A 128 -47.36 2.51 -27.22
N SER A 129 -48.04 1.98 -26.19
CA SER A 129 -49.47 1.64 -26.26
C SER A 129 -50.32 2.88 -26.52
N TYR A 130 -50.09 3.96 -25.76
CA TYR A 130 -50.82 5.21 -25.92
C TYR A 130 -50.62 5.82 -27.31
N ALA A 131 -49.39 5.81 -27.82
CA ALA A 131 -49.09 6.30 -29.16
C ALA A 131 -49.80 5.49 -30.25
N ASN A 132 -49.91 4.17 -30.08
CA ASN A 132 -50.64 3.30 -31.00
C ASN A 132 -52.15 3.55 -30.96
N ASP A 133 -52.74 3.68 -29.77
CA ASP A 133 -54.17 3.98 -29.62
C ASP A 133 -54.54 5.32 -30.25
N MET A 134 -53.71 6.35 -30.03
CA MET A 134 -53.89 7.66 -30.65
C MET A 134 -53.77 7.59 -32.17
N ARG A 135 -52.75 6.89 -32.69
CA ARG A 135 -52.60 6.68 -34.14
C ARG A 135 -53.84 6.02 -34.75
N LYS A 136 -54.36 4.97 -34.09
CA LYS A 136 -55.56 4.26 -34.55
C LYS A 136 -56.77 5.18 -34.64
N LYS A 137 -57.02 6.00 -33.61
CA LYS A 137 -58.09 6.99 -33.61
C LYS A 137 -57.97 8.00 -34.76
N TYR A 138 -56.75 8.45 -35.06
CA TYR A 138 -56.53 9.37 -36.19
C TYR A 138 -56.74 8.70 -37.55
N SER A 139 -56.38 7.42 -37.69
CA SER A 139 -56.67 6.65 -38.91
C SER A 139 -58.17 6.44 -39.11
N GLU A 140 -58.92 6.10 -38.06
CA GLU A 140 -60.37 5.90 -38.10
C GLU A 140 -61.12 7.21 -38.48
N LEU A 141 -60.68 8.37 -38.00
CA LEU A 141 -61.23 9.69 -38.37
C LEU A 141 -60.85 10.13 -39.79
N GLY A 142 -59.76 9.61 -40.35
CA GLY A 142 -59.30 9.94 -41.70
C GLY A 142 -60.01 9.16 -42.80
N ASP A 143 -60.58 7.99 -42.48
CA ASP A 143 -61.33 7.14 -43.41
C ASP A 143 -62.84 7.52 -43.50
N GLU A 144 -63.31 8.46 -42.69
CA GLU A 144 -64.70 8.99 -42.69
C GLU A 144 -64.92 10.21 -43.63
N HIS A 145 -63.97 10.53 -44.51
CA HIS A 145 -64.06 11.58 -45.54
C HIS A 145 -63.66 11.06 -46.93
#